data_AF-A0A1V5LX42-F1
#
_entry.id   AF-A0A1V5LX42-F1
#
_cell.length_a   1.000
_cell.length_b   1.000
_cell.length_c   1.000
_cell.angle_alpha   90.00
_cell.angle_beta   90.00
_cell.angle_gamma   90.00
#
_symmetry.space_group_name_H-M   'P 1'
#
loop_
_entity.id
_entity.type
_entity.pdbx_description
1 polymer ?
#
loop_
_entity_poly.entity_id
_entity_poly.type
_entity_poly.pdbx_seq_one_letter_code
_entity_poly.pdbx_strand_id
1 'polypeptide(L)'
;MTKRRNIRKERGSIITFATILALTLVVLGSAFLFFVLFMGGQKETKNAVDAGILNAGKQALDKISVPLPAGPASTFADITTDRAANYLIGDGQINLRRVNRMWGKAMLMAINIQAMQAEGTAGSGQGNVSNALSEAQQTSDALAKELMKQERLHQFFQDVAGQNSVRMLGNGAQIKVKAGSNWETSLLDRGCESNIVLNGGPPLFNLPPGYVLPNNYYTQCTRPNPPADAAKLYFLKVTKHFGKCLSSLTTNHIWWRVQPSTPTR
;
A
#
# COMPACT_ATOMS: atom_id res chain seq x y z
N MET A 1 21.73 10.41 93.67
CA MET A 1 22.21 10.86 92.35
C MET A 1 22.24 9.66 91.40
N THR A 2 21.25 9.49 90.52
CA THR A 2 21.39 8.66 89.29
C THR A 2 20.19 8.86 88.36
N LYS A 3 20.39 9.66 87.30
CA LYS A 3 19.40 9.96 86.26
C LYS A 3 19.45 8.86 85.19
N ARG A 4 18.75 7.74 85.40
CA ARG A 4 18.55 6.68 84.39
C ARG A 4 17.21 6.84 83.66
N ARG A 5 17.09 7.87 82.82
CA ARG A 5 16.01 7.98 81.81
C ARG A 5 16.60 8.70 80.61
N ASN A 6 17.03 7.96 79.58
CA ASN A 6 17.10 8.44 78.19
C ASN A 6 17.50 7.36 77.15
N ILE A 7 18.07 6.22 77.55
CA ILE A 7 18.52 5.17 76.59
C ILE A 7 17.36 4.56 75.77
N ARG A 8 16.12 4.53 76.31
CA ARG A 8 14.95 4.01 75.58
C ARG A 8 14.45 4.93 74.45
N LYS A 9 14.68 6.26 74.52
CA LYS A 9 14.22 7.21 73.48
C LYS A 9 15.11 7.19 72.24
N GLU A 10 16.42 7.02 72.41
CA GLU A 10 17.36 6.95 71.28
C GLU A 10 17.21 5.67 70.45
N ARG A 11 16.91 4.53 71.10
CA ARG A 11 16.64 3.27 70.38
C ARG A 11 15.35 3.33 69.54
N GLY A 12 14.34 4.09 69.97
CA GLY A 12 13.11 4.29 69.19
C GLY A 12 13.34 5.11 67.92
N SER A 13 14.19 6.15 67.99
CA SER A 13 14.50 7.02 66.84
C SER A 13 15.21 6.30 65.70
N ILE A 14 16.18 5.43 66.03
CA ILE A 14 16.95 4.65 65.04
C ILE A 14 16.05 3.68 64.28
N ILE A 15 15.09 3.05 64.95
CA ILE A 15 14.14 2.12 64.33
C ILE A 15 13.25 2.88 63.33
N THR A 16 12.73 4.05 63.69
CA THR A 16 11.89 4.84 62.79
C THR A 16 12.65 5.29 61.54
N PHE A 17 13.90 5.74 61.70
CA PHE A 17 14.73 6.17 60.56
C PHE A 17 15.06 5.00 59.62
N ALA A 18 15.40 3.83 60.17
CA ALA A 18 15.64 2.62 59.38
C ALA A 18 14.39 2.15 58.63
N THR A 19 13.22 2.25 59.27
CA THR A 19 11.94 1.85 58.65
C THR A 19 11.57 2.76 57.49
N ILE A 20 11.74 4.08 57.66
CA ILE A 20 11.49 5.06 56.59
C ILE A 20 12.44 4.79 55.42
N LEU A 21 13.74 4.63 55.68
CA LEU A 21 14.73 4.39 54.63
C LEU A 21 14.48 3.08 53.86
N ALA A 22 14.07 2.02 54.56
CA ALA A 22 13.65 0.78 53.92
C ALA A 22 12.40 0.96 53.05
N LEU A 23 11.41 1.71 53.53
CA LEU A 23 10.20 2.03 52.75
C LEU A 23 10.54 2.84 51.48
N THR A 24 11.41 3.85 51.59
CA THR A 24 11.82 4.66 50.44
C THR A 24 12.52 3.82 49.37
N LEU A 25 13.38 2.87 49.78
CA LEU A 25 14.05 1.95 48.86
C LEU A 25 13.05 1.02 48.15
N VAL A 26 12.04 0.52 48.86
CA VAL A 26 10.98 -0.31 48.25
C VAL A 26 10.17 0.49 47.22
N VAL A 27 9.85 1.76 47.51
CA VAL A 27 9.13 2.63 46.57
C VAL A 27 9.99 2.95 45.34
N LEU A 28 11.27 3.28 45.52
CA LEU A 28 12.22 3.52 44.43
C LEU A 28 12.43 2.28 43.55
N GLY A 29 12.60 1.11 44.16
CA GLY A 29 12.73 -0.16 43.44
C GLY A 29 11.49 -0.49 42.62
N SER A 30 10.30 -0.25 43.18
CA SER A 30 9.03 -0.44 42.49
C SER A 30 8.90 0.51 41.28
N ALA A 31 9.23 1.79 41.46
CA ALA A 31 9.20 2.78 40.37
C ALA A 31 10.15 2.42 39.22
N PHE A 32 11.35 1.93 39.55
CA PHE A 32 12.31 1.49 38.53
C PHE A 32 11.80 0.29 37.74
N LEU A 33 11.09 -0.64 38.39
CA LEU A 33 10.49 -1.80 37.75
C LEU A 33 9.40 -1.38 36.75
N PHE A 34 8.53 -0.42 37.12
CA PHE A 34 7.55 0.16 36.18
C PHE A 34 8.21 0.85 34.98
N PHE A 35 9.33 1.55 35.20
CA PHE A 35 10.06 2.21 34.13
C PHE A 35 10.65 1.22 33.11
N VAL A 36 11.25 0.13 33.59
CA VAL A 36 11.78 -0.95 32.75
C VAL A 36 10.66 -1.63 31.96
N LEU A 37 9.51 -1.90 32.60
CA LEU A 37 8.33 -2.46 31.93
C LEU A 37 7.83 -1.54 30.82
N PHE A 38 7.77 -0.23 31.07
CA PHE A 38 7.34 0.75 30.07
C PHE A 38 8.28 0.79 28.85
N MET A 39 9.60 0.82 29.06
CA MET A 39 10.58 0.76 27.97
C MET A 39 10.56 -0.57 27.20
N GLY A 40 10.32 -1.69 27.88
CA GLY A 40 10.12 -2.99 27.23
C GLY A 40 8.85 -3.02 26.38
N GLY A 41 7.75 -2.49 26.92
CA GLY A 41 6.46 -2.40 26.24
C GLY A 41 6.49 -1.55 24.97
N GLN A 42 7.32 -0.51 24.91
CA GLN A 42 7.53 0.29 23.69
C GLN A 42 8.11 -0.52 22.54
N LYS A 43 9.03 -1.45 22.81
CA LYS A 43 9.61 -2.31 21.77
C LYS A 43 8.58 -3.31 21.24
N GLU A 44 7.79 -3.90 22.13
CA GLU A 44 6.72 -4.83 21.78
C GLU A 44 5.63 -4.15 20.95
N THR A 45 5.19 -2.95 21.36
CA THR A 45 4.20 -2.17 20.60
C THR A 45 4.74 -1.78 19.23
N LYS A 46 6.00 -1.33 19.12
CA LYS A 46 6.59 -1.00 17.82
C LYS A 46 6.60 -2.20 16.88
N ASN A 47 7.10 -3.34 17.34
CA ASN A 47 7.16 -4.56 16.51
C ASN A 47 5.78 -5.01 16.03
N ALA A 48 4.79 -4.95 16.92
CA ALA A 48 3.43 -5.34 16.60
C ALA A 48 2.73 -4.37 15.64
N VAL A 49 3.01 -3.06 15.75
CA VAL A 49 2.57 -2.05 14.78
C VAL A 49 3.22 -2.27 13.42
N ASP A 50 4.54 -2.51 13.38
CA ASP A 50 5.26 -2.76 12.13
C ASP A 50 4.73 -4.01 11.41
N ALA A 51 4.46 -5.09 12.16
CA ALA A 51 3.84 -6.30 11.63
C ALA A 51 2.40 -6.06 11.12
N GLY A 52 1.61 -5.27 11.86
CA GLY A 52 0.26 -4.88 11.45
C GLY A 52 0.22 -4.05 10.17
N ILE A 53 1.11 -3.06 10.05
CA ILE A 53 1.23 -2.22 8.84
C ILE A 53 1.63 -3.08 7.65
N LEU A 54 2.61 -3.97 7.82
CA LEU A 54 3.05 -4.88 6.76
C LEU A 54 1.91 -5.81 6.31
N ASN A 55 1.12 -6.33 7.24
CA ASN A 55 -0.01 -7.18 6.91
C ASN A 55 -1.10 -6.40 6.16
N ALA A 56 -1.45 -5.19 6.62
CA ALA A 56 -2.39 -4.31 5.93
C ALA A 56 -1.95 -4.02 4.50
N GLY A 57 -0.65 -3.73 4.28
CA GLY A 57 -0.09 -3.51 2.94
C GLY A 57 -0.16 -4.76 2.05
N LYS A 58 0.17 -5.95 2.58
CA LYS A 58 0.07 -7.21 1.83
C LYS A 58 -1.38 -7.54 1.46
N GLN A 59 -2.30 -7.41 2.39
CA GLN A 59 -3.71 -7.71 2.16
C GLN A 59 -4.36 -6.69 1.23
N ALA A 60 -3.97 -5.41 1.28
CA ALA A 60 -4.47 -4.39 0.37
C ALA A 60 -4.17 -4.73 -1.11
N LEU A 61 -3.07 -5.42 -1.41
CA LEU A 61 -2.70 -5.79 -2.78
C LEU A 61 -3.64 -6.84 -3.40
N ASP A 62 -4.09 -7.80 -2.60
CA ASP A 62 -4.78 -8.99 -3.10
C ASP A 62 -6.25 -9.09 -2.66
N LYS A 63 -6.60 -8.61 -1.46
CA LYS A 63 -7.93 -8.74 -0.85
C LYS A 63 -8.87 -7.59 -1.16
N ILE A 64 -8.33 -6.42 -1.52
CA ILE A 64 -9.15 -5.30 -1.99
C ILE A 64 -9.30 -5.46 -3.50
N SER A 65 -10.51 -5.85 -3.89
CA SER A 65 -10.85 -6.10 -5.28
C SER A 65 -12.22 -5.50 -5.64
N VAL A 66 -12.38 -5.21 -6.93
CA VAL A 66 -13.59 -4.65 -7.51
C VAL A 66 -14.06 -5.53 -8.66
N PRO A 67 -15.37 -5.82 -8.75
CA PRO A 67 -15.91 -6.57 -9.87
C PRO A 67 -15.86 -5.76 -11.17
N LEU A 68 -15.64 -6.44 -12.29
CA LEU A 68 -15.73 -5.82 -13.61
C LEU A 68 -17.17 -5.33 -13.91
N PRO A 69 -17.35 -4.12 -14.50
CA PRO A 69 -18.68 -3.55 -14.76
C PRO A 69 -19.57 -4.44 -15.65
N ALA A 70 -18.98 -5.08 -16.65
CA ALA A 70 -19.68 -5.99 -17.56
C ALA A 70 -19.58 -7.48 -17.14
N GLY A 71 -19.02 -7.76 -15.96
CA GLY A 71 -18.84 -9.13 -15.45
C GLY A 71 -18.05 -10.02 -16.44
N PRO A 72 -18.50 -11.28 -16.68
CA PRO A 72 -17.84 -12.19 -17.62
C PRO A 72 -17.82 -11.71 -19.08
N ALA A 73 -18.71 -10.78 -19.45
CA ALA A 73 -18.77 -10.21 -20.80
C ALA A 73 -17.78 -9.06 -20.99
N SER A 74 -17.03 -8.69 -19.95
CA SER A 74 -15.98 -7.69 -20.02
C SER A 74 -14.86 -8.13 -20.96
N THR A 75 -14.31 -7.17 -21.69
CA THR A 75 -13.10 -7.36 -22.50
C THR A 75 -11.89 -7.72 -21.64
N PHE A 76 -11.98 -7.55 -20.32
CA PHE A 76 -10.93 -7.80 -19.33
C PHE A 76 -11.16 -9.07 -18.50
N ALA A 77 -12.12 -9.92 -18.85
CA ALA A 77 -12.37 -11.15 -18.09
C ALA A 77 -11.15 -12.10 -18.06
N ASP A 78 -10.33 -12.11 -19.11
CA ASP A 78 -9.14 -12.94 -19.26
C ASP A 78 -7.98 -12.56 -18.32
N ILE A 79 -7.89 -11.29 -17.92
CA ILE A 79 -6.83 -10.82 -17.01
C ILE A 79 -7.20 -10.94 -15.54
N THR A 80 -8.41 -11.43 -15.23
CA THR A 80 -8.89 -11.69 -13.86
C THR A 80 -8.43 -13.06 -13.31
N THR A 81 -7.56 -13.77 -14.03
CA THR A 81 -6.93 -14.98 -13.51
C THR A 81 -5.43 -14.78 -13.31
N ASP A 82 -4.91 -15.27 -12.17
CA ASP A 82 -3.47 -15.33 -11.89
C ASP A 82 -2.86 -16.70 -12.21
N ARG A 83 -3.69 -17.70 -12.58
CA ARG A 83 -3.21 -19.02 -12.98
C ARG A 83 -2.94 -19.04 -14.49
N ALA A 84 -1.71 -19.41 -14.84
CA ALA A 84 -1.37 -19.78 -16.20
C ALA A 84 -2.14 -21.06 -16.55
N ALA A 85 -2.81 -21.04 -17.70
CA ALA A 85 -3.60 -22.16 -18.23
C ALA A 85 -4.80 -22.54 -17.37
N ASN A 86 -5.92 -21.89 -17.65
CA ASN A 86 -7.13 -22.56 -18.10
C ASN A 86 -8.01 -21.46 -18.70
N TYR A 87 -8.68 -21.74 -19.82
CA TYR A 87 -9.69 -20.88 -20.45
C TYR A 87 -10.93 -20.65 -19.56
N LEU A 88 -10.76 -20.73 -18.25
CA LEU A 88 -11.75 -20.42 -17.23
C LEU A 88 -11.90 -18.90 -17.21
N ILE A 89 -13.15 -18.47 -17.32
CA ILE A 89 -13.59 -17.14 -16.94
C ILE A 89 -12.95 -16.86 -15.57
N GLY A 90 -12.09 -15.85 -15.50
CA GLY A 90 -11.42 -15.51 -14.25
C GLY A 90 -12.44 -15.06 -13.20
N ASP A 91 -11.97 -14.74 -12.00
CA ASP A 91 -12.86 -14.42 -10.86
C ASP A 91 -13.70 -13.14 -11.07
N GLY A 92 -13.52 -12.45 -12.20
CA GLY A 92 -14.24 -11.22 -12.55
C GLY A 92 -13.81 -10.04 -11.68
N GLN A 93 -12.73 -10.17 -10.93
CA GLN A 93 -12.27 -9.22 -9.92
C GLN A 93 -10.93 -8.62 -10.33
N ILE A 94 -10.83 -7.30 -10.21
CA ILE A 94 -9.60 -6.54 -10.40
C ILE A 94 -9.09 -6.03 -9.05
N ASN A 95 -7.85 -6.38 -8.75
CA ASN A 95 -7.09 -5.94 -7.58
C ASN A 95 -5.86 -5.13 -8.01
N LEU A 96 -5.10 -4.61 -7.05
CA LEU A 96 -3.89 -3.82 -7.33
C LEU A 96 -2.80 -4.60 -8.08
N ARG A 97 -2.79 -5.94 -7.97
CA ARG A 97 -1.86 -6.80 -8.72
C ARG A 97 -2.21 -6.86 -10.22
N ARG A 98 -3.51 -6.81 -10.54
CA ARG A 98 -4.03 -7.01 -11.91
C ARG A 98 -4.37 -5.72 -12.64
N VAL A 99 -4.55 -4.60 -11.94
CA VAL A 99 -4.91 -3.31 -12.55
C VAL A 99 -3.93 -2.87 -13.64
N ASN A 100 -2.63 -3.15 -13.48
CA ASN A 100 -1.63 -2.85 -14.51
C ASN A 100 -1.81 -3.73 -15.78
N ARG A 101 -2.24 -4.99 -15.63
CA ARG A 101 -2.54 -5.85 -16.78
C ARG A 101 -3.74 -5.33 -17.59
N MET A 102 -4.74 -4.78 -16.89
CA MET A 102 -5.91 -4.13 -17.51
C MET A 102 -5.50 -2.93 -18.36
N TRP A 103 -4.72 -2.02 -17.80
CA TRP A 103 -4.21 -0.86 -18.53
C TRP A 103 -3.27 -1.26 -19.68
N GLY A 104 -2.45 -2.30 -19.49
CA GLY A 104 -1.62 -2.85 -20.57
C GLY A 104 -2.44 -3.40 -21.74
N LYS A 105 -3.49 -4.18 -21.47
CA LYS A 105 -4.38 -4.71 -22.51
C LYS A 105 -5.15 -3.58 -23.22
N ALA A 106 -5.67 -2.63 -22.46
CA ALA A 106 -6.34 -1.44 -22.99
C ALA A 106 -5.43 -0.64 -23.94
N MET A 107 -4.16 -0.47 -23.57
CA MET A 107 -3.16 0.18 -24.39
C MET A 107 -2.86 -0.60 -25.68
N LEU A 108 -2.66 -1.93 -25.60
CA LEU A 108 -2.43 -2.74 -26.80
C LEU A 108 -3.61 -2.69 -27.78
N MET A 109 -4.85 -2.70 -27.27
CA MET A 109 -6.04 -2.53 -28.10
C MET A 109 -6.05 -1.17 -28.81
N ALA A 110 -5.66 -0.10 -28.11
CA ALA A 110 -5.56 1.24 -28.69
C ALA A 110 -4.47 1.33 -29.77
N ILE A 111 -3.30 0.73 -29.54
CA ILE A 111 -2.20 0.70 -30.52
C ILE A 111 -2.61 -0.08 -31.78
N ASN A 112 -3.27 -1.22 -31.62
CA ASN A 112 -3.71 -2.02 -32.76
C ASN A 112 -4.73 -1.27 -33.62
N ILE A 113 -5.68 -0.54 -33.03
CA ILE A 113 -6.61 0.29 -33.79
C ILE A 113 -5.90 1.44 -34.51
N GLN A 114 -4.89 2.06 -33.89
CA GLN A 114 -4.11 3.09 -34.56
C GLN A 114 -3.37 2.55 -35.79
N ALA A 115 -2.78 1.35 -35.70
CA ALA A 115 -2.18 0.69 -36.85
C ALA A 115 -3.22 0.38 -37.94
N MET A 116 -4.39 -0.15 -37.56
CA MET A 116 -5.49 -0.41 -38.50
C MET A 116 -6.06 0.87 -39.14
N GLN A 117 -6.01 2.01 -38.46
CA GLN A 117 -6.39 3.31 -39.03
C GLN A 117 -5.40 3.75 -40.11
N ALA A 118 -4.10 3.56 -39.88
CA ALA A 118 -3.08 3.84 -40.89
C ALA A 118 -3.23 2.96 -42.14
N GLU A 119 -3.76 1.75 -41.97
CA GLU A 119 -4.05 0.78 -43.04
C GLU A 119 -5.48 0.92 -43.63
N GLY A 120 -6.29 1.88 -43.17
CA GLY A 120 -7.66 2.11 -43.66
C GLY A 120 -8.68 1.02 -43.30
N THR A 121 -8.36 0.11 -42.37
CA THR A 121 -9.15 -1.10 -42.04
C THR A 121 -9.81 -1.03 -40.65
N ALA A 122 -9.80 0.14 -39.99
CA ALA A 122 -10.20 0.28 -38.58
C ALA A 122 -11.67 -0.05 -38.23
N GLY A 123 -12.62 0.09 -39.18
CA GLY A 123 -14.02 -0.30 -39.01
C GLY A 123 -14.67 0.14 -37.69
N SER A 124 -15.37 -0.77 -37.00
CA SER A 124 -15.99 -0.54 -35.67
C SER A 124 -15.02 -0.60 -34.49
N GLY A 125 -13.72 -0.85 -34.74
CA GLY A 125 -12.73 -1.09 -33.71
C GLY A 125 -12.48 0.10 -32.79
N GLN A 126 -12.69 1.33 -33.27
CA GLN A 126 -12.51 2.55 -32.47
C GLN A 126 -13.56 2.69 -31.36
N GLY A 127 -14.83 2.32 -31.63
CA GLY A 127 -15.87 2.31 -30.60
C GLY A 127 -15.62 1.26 -29.52
N ASN A 128 -15.12 0.09 -29.91
CA ASN A 128 -14.77 -0.98 -28.97
C ASN A 128 -13.60 -0.60 -28.05
N VAL A 129 -12.59 0.11 -28.59
CA VAL A 129 -11.50 0.64 -27.77
C VAL A 129 -12.01 1.70 -26.80
N SER A 130 -12.78 2.69 -27.24
CA SER A 130 -13.34 3.71 -26.35
C SER A 130 -14.15 3.11 -25.20
N ASN A 131 -14.92 2.05 -25.47
CA ASN A 131 -15.65 1.32 -24.44
C ASN A 131 -14.70 0.61 -23.45
N ALA A 132 -13.67 -0.08 -23.94
CA ALA A 132 -12.67 -0.73 -23.09
C ALA A 132 -11.89 0.27 -22.23
N LEU A 133 -11.58 1.46 -22.75
CA LEU A 133 -10.93 2.53 -21.99
C LEU A 133 -11.83 3.07 -20.88
N SER A 134 -13.11 3.30 -21.18
CA SER A 134 -14.11 3.74 -20.21
C SER A 134 -14.30 2.70 -19.10
N GLU A 135 -14.37 1.42 -19.45
CA GLU A 135 -14.47 0.32 -18.49
C GLU A 135 -13.23 0.21 -17.58
N ALA A 136 -12.03 0.35 -18.14
CA ALA A 136 -10.79 0.37 -17.38
C ALA A 136 -10.74 1.56 -16.39
N GLN A 137 -11.19 2.74 -16.82
CA GLN A 137 -11.27 3.93 -15.98
C GLN A 137 -12.27 3.74 -14.83
N GLN A 138 -13.48 3.27 -15.12
CA GLN A 138 -14.51 3.02 -14.10
C GLN A 138 -14.04 2.01 -13.05
N THR A 139 -13.41 0.93 -13.48
CA THR A 139 -12.87 -0.11 -12.59
C THR A 139 -11.73 0.45 -11.73
N SER A 140 -10.85 1.27 -12.31
CA SER A 140 -9.75 1.92 -11.59
C SER A 140 -10.27 2.92 -10.55
N ASP A 141 -11.28 3.71 -10.88
CA ASP A 141 -11.89 4.69 -9.96
C ASP A 141 -12.64 4.00 -8.83
N ALA A 142 -13.33 2.90 -9.11
CA ALA A 142 -13.97 2.07 -8.10
C ALA A 142 -12.93 1.41 -7.18
N LEU A 143 -11.82 0.91 -7.72
CA LEU A 143 -10.73 0.32 -6.92
C LEU A 143 -10.09 1.38 -6.01
N ALA A 144 -9.87 2.60 -6.53
CA ALA A 144 -9.37 3.71 -5.72
C ALA A 144 -10.33 4.04 -4.56
N LYS A 145 -11.65 4.05 -4.80
CA LYS A 145 -12.65 4.25 -3.74
C LYS A 145 -12.61 3.15 -2.68
N GLU A 146 -12.46 1.89 -3.07
CA GLU A 146 -12.33 0.78 -2.12
C GLU A 146 -11.04 0.85 -1.29
N LEU A 147 -9.93 1.30 -1.90
CA LEU A 147 -8.65 1.47 -1.20
C LEU A 147 -8.66 2.63 -0.19
N MET A 148 -9.52 3.62 -0.39
CA MET A 148 -9.72 4.72 0.56
C MET A 148 -10.62 4.34 1.75
N LYS A 149 -11.25 3.16 1.75
CA LYS A 149 -12.09 2.70 2.88
C LYS A 149 -11.22 2.24 4.04
N GLN A 150 -11.14 3.09 5.06
CA GLN A 150 -10.35 2.87 6.28
C GLN A 150 -10.73 1.57 7.01
N GLU A 151 -12.02 1.23 7.06
CA GLU A 151 -12.54 0.09 7.82
C GLU A 151 -11.87 -1.24 7.45
N ARG A 152 -11.68 -1.50 6.15
CA ARG A 152 -11.06 -2.75 5.67
C ARG A 152 -9.57 -2.83 6.02
N LEU A 153 -8.86 -1.71 5.88
CA LEU A 153 -7.43 -1.66 6.21
C LEU A 153 -7.20 -1.76 7.72
N HIS A 154 -8.08 -1.18 8.53
CA HIS A 154 -8.04 -1.31 9.99
C HIS A 154 -8.26 -2.75 10.45
N GLN A 155 -9.18 -3.47 9.81
CA GLN A 155 -9.38 -4.91 10.07
C GLN A 155 -8.11 -5.70 9.76
N PHE A 156 -7.51 -5.49 8.58
CA PHE A 156 -6.26 -6.17 8.22
C PHE A 156 -5.11 -5.83 9.18
N PHE A 157 -5.02 -4.58 9.66
CA PHE A 157 -4.03 -4.23 10.68
C PHE A 157 -4.30 -4.99 11.99
N GLN A 158 -5.55 -4.97 12.46
CA GLN A 158 -5.95 -5.54 13.74
C GLN A 158 -5.76 -7.06 13.77
N ASP A 159 -5.96 -7.75 12.64
CA ASP A 159 -5.78 -9.20 12.50
C ASP A 159 -4.39 -9.67 12.93
N VAL A 160 -3.35 -8.86 12.73
CA VAL A 160 -1.96 -9.22 13.10
C VAL A 160 -1.46 -8.40 14.28
N ALA A 161 -1.73 -7.10 14.33
CA ALA A 161 -1.29 -6.26 15.44
C ALA A 161 -1.93 -6.67 16.77
N GLY A 162 -3.20 -7.11 16.75
CA GLY A 162 -3.92 -7.56 17.94
C GLY A 162 -3.48 -8.93 18.47
N GLN A 163 -2.85 -9.76 17.64
CA GLN A 163 -2.32 -11.07 18.05
C GLN A 163 -0.97 -10.98 18.75
N ASN A 164 -0.22 -9.90 18.50
CA ASN A 164 1.08 -9.70 19.13
C ASN A 164 0.93 -9.31 20.60
N SER A 165 1.64 -10.03 21.48
CA SER A 165 1.58 -9.78 22.91
C SER A 165 2.32 -8.50 23.28
N VAL A 166 1.63 -7.52 23.87
CA VAL A 166 2.21 -6.37 24.57
C VAL A 166 2.22 -6.64 26.08
N ARG A 167 2.76 -7.79 26.45
CA ARG A 167 2.70 -8.33 27.82
C ARG A 167 3.41 -7.43 28.83
N MET A 168 4.42 -6.68 28.38
CA MET A 168 5.17 -5.75 29.23
C MET A 168 4.38 -4.50 29.61
N LEU A 169 3.24 -4.22 28.96
CA LEU A 169 2.33 -3.12 29.31
C LEU A 169 1.21 -3.54 30.27
N GLY A 170 1.14 -4.82 30.64
CA GLY A 170 0.15 -5.35 31.59
C GLY A 170 -0.73 -6.45 31.00
N ASN A 171 -1.40 -7.18 31.89
CA ASN A 171 -2.28 -8.27 31.49
C ASN A 171 -3.52 -7.70 30.77
N GLY A 172 -3.75 -8.14 29.53
CA GLY A 172 -4.86 -7.65 28.70
C GLY A 172 -4.57 -6.35 27.94
N ALA A 173 -3.34 -5.83 27.98
CA ALA A 173 -2.95 -4.76 27.07
C ALA A 173 -3.08 -5.24 25.62
N GLN A 174 -3.72 -4.42 24.77
CA GLN A 174 -3.98 -4.73 23.37
C GLN A 174 -3.71 -3.50 22.52
N ILE A 175 -3.19 -3.75 21.33
CA ILE A 175 -3.05 -2.71 20.31
C ILE A 175 -4.41 -2.53 19.65
N LYS A 176 -4.84 -1.28 19.56
CA LYS A 176 -6.07 -0.90 18.88
C LYS A 176 -5.77 0.16 17.84
N VAL A 177 -6.42 0.06 16.70
CA VAL A 177 -6.38 1.12 15.70
C VAL A 177 -7.04 2.38 16.26
N LYS A 178 -6.33 3.51 16.19
CA LYS A 178 -6.91 4.82 16.43
C LYS A 178 -7.48 5.34 15.12
N ALA A 179 -8.80 5.30 14.97
CA ALA A 179 -9.46 5.89 13.82
C ALA A 179 -9.20 7.42 13.80
N GLY A 180 -8.72 7.93 12.67
CA GLY A 180 -8.48 9.35 12.45
C GLY A 180 -9.12 9.81 11.15
N SER A 181 -9.52 11.09 11.09
CA SER A 181 -10.20 11.65 9.91
C SER A 181 -9.29 11.81 8.68
N ASN A 182 -7.97 11.74 8.84
CA ASN A 182 -6.97 12.13 7.83
C ASN A 182 -6.12 10.94 7.36
N TRP A 183 -6.74 9.78 7.11
CA TRP A 183 -6.03 8.66 6.49
C TRP A 183 -5.80 8.95 5.00
N GLU A 184 -4.54 9.08 4.61
CA GLU A 184 -4.11 9.19 3.22
C GLU A 184 -3.30 7.94 2.87
N THR A 185 -3.74 7.20 1.85
CA THR A 185 -2.92 6.12 1.28
C THR A 185 -1.76 6.75 0.51
N SER A 186 -0.53 6.45 0.92
CA SER A 186 0.68 6.80 0.18
C SER A 186 0.62 6.24 -1.25
N LEU A 187 0.84 7.10 -2.24
CA LEU A 187 0.90 6.73 -3.65
C LEU A 187 2.31 6.19 -3.97
N LEU A 188 2.38 5.15 -4.79
CA LEU A 188 3.62 4.77 -5.47
C LEU A 188 4.11 5.95 -6.32
N ASP A 189 5.40 6.26 -6.22
CA ASP A 189 5.98 7.50 -6.77
C ASP A 189 5.70 7.66 -8.28
N ARG A 190 5.35 8.89 -8.68
CA ARG A 190 4.89 9.17 -10.04
C ARG A 190 6.09 9.25 -10.98
N GLY A 191 6.07 8.47 -12.05
CA GLY A 191 7.17 8.40 -13.01
C GLY A 191 8.10 7.21 -12.82
N CYS A 192 7.88 6.39 -11.80
CA CYS A 192 8.60 5.14 -11.59
C CYS A 192 8.14 4.04 -12.55
N GLU A 193 8.95 2.99 -12.66
CA GLU A 193 8.66 1.77 -13.43
C GLU A 193 7.33 1.11 -13.04
N SER A 194 6.55 0.67 -14.03
CA SER A 194 5.35 -0.16 -13.84
C SER A 194 5.69 -1.65 -13.93
N ASN A 195 4.71 -2.53 -13.66
CA ASN A 195 4.86 -3.98 -13.84
C ASN A 195 4.66 -4.43 -15.31
N ILE A 196 4.90 -3.55 -16.28
CA ILE A 196 4.77 -3.83 -17.71
C ILE A 196 6.14 -3.66 -18.35
N VAL A 197 6.72 -4.77 -18.79
CA VAL A 197 8.00 -4.82 -19.50
C VAL A 197 7.75 -4.57 -20.98
N LEU A 198 8.52 -3.65 -21.56
CA LEU A 198 8.59 -3.42 -22.99
C LEU A 198 9.68 -4.31 -23.58
N ASN A 199 9.34 -5.03 -24.64
CA ASN A 199 10.30 -5.85 -25.36
C ASN A 199 10.95 -5.05 -26.51
N GLY A 200 12.27 -5.15 -26.66
CA GLY A 200 13.07 -4.33 -27.57
C GLY A 200 13.77 -3.16 -26.90
N GLY A 201 14.31 -2.24 -27.71
CA GLY A 201 15.06 -1.07 -27.24
C GLY A 201 14.59 0.22 -27.92
N PRO A 202 14.70 1.37 -27.25
CA PRO A 202 14.31 2.65 -27.85
C PRO A 202 15.18 2.99 -29.07
N PRO A 203 14.62 3.63 -30.12
CA PRO A 203 13.25 4.15 -30.22
C PRO A 203 12.21 3.14 -30.75
N LEU A 204 12.65 1.94 -31.18
CA LEU A 204 11.82 0.93 -31.82
C LEU A 204 11.67 -0.28 -30.90
N PHE A 205 10.71 -0.18 -29.97
CA PHE A 205 10.21 -1.36 -29.28
C PHE A 205 9.52 -2.30 -30.29
N ASN A 206 9.37 -3.58 -29.95
CA ASN A 206 8.63 -4.57 -30.76
C ASN A 206 7.11 -4.31 -30.72
N LEU A 207 6.72 -3.07 -31.04
CA LEU A 207 5.35 -2.59 -31.14
C LEU A 207 4.91 -2.68 -32.62
N PRO A 208 3.58 -2.69 -32.88
CA PRO A 208 3.05 -2.74 -34.23
C PRO A 208 3.69 -1.69 -35.17
N PRO A 209 3.90 -2.04 -36.45
CA PRO A 209 4.50 -1.14 -37.43
C PRO A 209 3.79 0.21 -37.47
N GLY A 210 4.55 1.31 -37.47
CA GLY A 210 4.01 2.67 -37.49
C GLY A 210 3.72 3.29 -36.12
N TYR A 211 3.81 2.54 -35.02
CA TYR A 211 3.67 3.09 -33.67
C TYR A 211 5.03 3.34 -33.00
N VAL A 212 5.32 4.60 -32.68
CA VAL A 212 6.52 5.00 -31.92
C VAL A 212 6.09 5.45 -30.53
N LEU A 213 6.63 4.80 -29.49
CA LEU A 213 6.34 5.15 -28.11
C LEU A 213 7.14 6.41 -27.71
N PRO A 214 6.49 7.50 -27.26
CA PRO A 214 7.20 8.70 -26.81
C PRO A 214 8.20 8.44 -25.68
N ASN A 215 9.36 9.13 -25.72
CA ASN A 215 10.46 8.99 -24.76
C ASN A 215 10.07 9.15 -23.27
N ASN A 216 8.98 9.86 -22.99
CA ASN A 216 8.51 10.09 -21.62
C ASN A 216 7.69 8.93 -21.03
N TYR A 217 7.39 7.88 -21.81
CA TYR A 217 6.51 6.79 -21.39
C TYR A 217 7.24 5.53 -20.95
N TYR A 218 8.56 5.45 -21.12
CA TYR A 218 9.35 4.32 -20.66
C TYR A 218 10.51 4.76 -19.78
N THR A 219 10.98 3.84 -18.93
CA THR A 219 12.17 3.98 -18.10
C THR A 219 12.92 2.66 -18.10
N GLN A 220 14.24 2.69 -18.03
CA GLN A 220 15.00 1.50 -17.60
C GLN A 220 14.77 1.26 -16.12
N CYS A 221 15.12 0.07 -15.64
CA CYS A 221 15.00 -0.26 -14.22
C CYS A 221 15.73 0.78 -13.36
N THR A 222 15.00 1.48 -12.49
CA THR A 222 15.55 2.51 -11.60
C THR A 222 15.76 1.99 -10.17
N ARG A 223 15.54 0.70 -9.93
CA ARG A 223 15.72 0.11 -8.60
C ARG A 223 17.19 0.15 -8.19
N PRO A 224 17.49 0.42 -6.91
CA PRO A 224 18.82 0.15 -6.37
C PRO A 224 19.06 -1.37 -6.39
N ASN A 225 20.17 -1.80 -6.99
CA ASN A 225 20.58 -3.20 -7.15
C ASN A 225 19.58 -4.09 -7.93
N PRO A 226 19.31 -3.78 -9.21
CA PRO A 226 18.50 -4.66 -10.04
C PRO A 226 19.25 -5.98 -10.32
N PRO A 227 18.56 -7.12 -10.42
CA PRO A 227 19.13 -8.34 -11.01
C PRO A 227 19.77 -8.01 -12.37
N ALA A 228 20.91 -8.64 -12.70
CA ALA A 228 21.69 -8.30 -13.89
C ALA A 228 20.86 -8.29 -15.19
N ASP A 229 19.91 -9.20 -15.30
CA ASP A 229 19.00 -9.31 -16.46
C ASP A 229 17.91 -8.23 -16.46
N ALA A 230 17.46 -7.80 -15.28
CA ALA A 230 16.42 -6.79 -15.13
C ALA A 230 16.93 -5.36 -15.35
N ALA A 231 18.23 -5.12 -15.15
CA ALA A 231 18.86 -3.81 -15.35
C ALA A 231 18.72 -3.30 -16.80
N LYS A 232 18.68 -4.23 -17.77
CA LYS A 232 18.58 -3.94 -19.21
C LYS A 232 17.14 -3.88 -19.71
N LEU A 233 16.16 -4.20 -18.86
CA LEU A 233 14.75 -4.18 -19.25
C LEU A 233 14.20 -2.75 -19.21
N TYR A 234 13.35 -2.46 -20.20
CA TYR A 234 12.57 -1.24 -20.24
C TYR A 234 11.19 -1.51 -19.65
N PHE A 235 10.75 -0.63 -18.77
CA PHE A 235 9.43 -0.65 -18.16
C PHE A 235 8.65 0.56 -18.62
N LEU A 236 7.34 0.39 -18.75
CA LEU A 236 6.46 1.52 -18.98
C LEU A 236 6.34 2.33 -17.67
N LYS A 237 6.38 3.67 -17.73
CA LYS A 237 6.34 4.52 -16.52
C LYS A 237 4.92 4.61 -15.94
N VAL A 238 4.79 4.42 -14.62
CA VAL A 238 3.62 4.75 -13.79
C VAL A 238 3.50 6.27 -13.72
N THR A 239 3.00 6.87 -14.79
CA THR A 239 2.72 8.30 -14.81
C THR A 239 1.22 8.52 -14.81
N LYS A 240 0.85 9.75 -14.44
CA LYS A 240 -0.39 10.44 -14.84
C LYS A 240 -0.68 10.36 -16.36
N HIS A 241 0.21 9.74 -17.16
CA HIS A 241 0.18 9.65 -18.61
C HIS A 241 -0.18 8.27 -19.17
N PHE A 242 -0.58 7.27 -18.36
CA PHE A 242 -1.33 6.14 -18.94
C PHE A 242 -2.62 6.64 -19.63
N GLY A 243 -3.30 7.61 -18.99
CA GLY A 243 -4.42 8.33 -19.59
C GLY A 243 -4.03 9.36 -20.65
N LYS A 244 -2.82 9.95 -20.62
CA LYS A 244 -2.37 10.91 -21.65
C LYS A 244 -1.80 10.26 -22.93
N CYS A 245 -1.22 9.07 -22.82
CA CYS A 245 -0.84 8.25 -23.96
C CYS A 245 -2.08 7.76 -24.73
N LEU A 246 -3.21 7.58 -24.03
CA LEU A 246 -4.54 7.34 -24.60
C LEU A 246 -5.24 8.64 -25.07
N SER A 247 -5.05 9.77 -24.39
CA SER A 247 -5.68 11.04 -24.79
C SER A 247 -5.07 11.67 -26.05
N SER A 248 -3.90 11.19 -26.52
CA SER A 248 -3.42 11.51 -27.87
C SER A 248 -4.04 10.61 -28.95
N LEU A 249 -4.82 9.60 -28.55
CA LEU A 249 -5.48 8.63 -29.43
C LEU A 249 -7.00 8.80 -29.51
N THR A 250 -7.60 9.46 -28.52
CA THR A 250 -9.00 9.89 -28.56
C THR A 250 -9.13 11.29 -27.99
N THR A 251 -9.63 12.21 -28.80
CA THR A 251 -9.95 13.58 -28.43
C THR A 251 -10.92 13.57 -27.24
N ASN A 252 -10.48 14.17 -26.12
CA ASN A 252 -11.22 14.46 -24.89
C ASN A 252 -11.25 13.37 -23.79
N HIS A 253 -11.08 13.84 -22.53
CA HIS A 253 -11.34 13.18 -21.24
C HIS A 253 -10.27 12.16 -20.77
N ILE A 254 -9.86 11.96 -19.50
CA ILE A 254 -10.20 12.45 -18.16
C ILE A 254 -8.99 12.20 -17.22
N TRP A 255 -9.10 12.84 -16.06
CA TRP A 255 -8.24 13.13 -14.94
C TRP A 255 -7.71 11.95 -14.11
N TRP A 256 -6.46 12.06 -13.67
CA TRP A 256 -6.06 11.68 -12.31
C TRP A 256 -5.97 12.95 -11.45
N ARG A 257 -7.10 13.37 -10.85
CA ARG A 257 -7.12 14.41 -9.79
C ARG A 257 -7.50 13.75 -8.48
N VAL A 258 -6.52 13.13 -7.81
CA VAL A 258 -6.50 13.22 -6.35
C VAL A 258 -6.02 14.64 -6.08
N GLN A 259 -6.93 15.50 -5.62
CA GLN A 259 -6.57 16.85 -5.21
C GLN A 259 -5.52 16.74 -4.09
N PRO A 260 -4.39 17.46 -4.15
CA PRO A 260 -3.68 17.76 -2.93
C PRO A 260 -4.63 18.63 -2.09
N SER A 261 -5.05 18.15 -0.93
CA SER A 261 -5.54 19.07 0.09
C SER A 261 -4.39 20.02 0.40
N THR A 262 -4.52 21.26 -0.06
CA THR A 262 -3.69 22.37 0.41
C THR A 262 -3.69 22.35 1.94
N PRO A 263 -2.53 22.41 2.60
CA PRO A 263 -2.49 22.58 4.03
C PRO A 263 -3.05 23.97 4.33
N THR A 264 -4.30 24.04 4.79
CA THR A 264 -4.79 25.20 5.52
C THR A 264 -3.99 25.29 6.81
N ARG A 265 -3.12 26.30 6.88
CA ARG A 265 -2.64 26.85 8.15
C ARG A 265 -3.79 27.35 8.99
#